data_AF-A0A4Q7FNR4-F1
#
_entry.id   AF-A0A4Q7FNR4-F1
#
_cell.length_a   1.000
_cell.length_b   1.000
_cell.length_c   1.000
_cell.angle_alpha   90.00
_cell.angle_beta   90.00
_cell.angle_gamma   90.00
#
_symmetry.space_group_name_H-M   'P 1'
#
loop_
_entity.id
_entity.type
_entity.pdbx_description
1 polymer ?
#
loop_
_entity_poly.entity_id
_entity_poly.type
_entity_poly.pdbx_seq_one_letter_code
_entity_poly.pdbx_strand_id
1 'polypeptide(L)' 'MPSFNVRFIKTVCDDTGHEHRACQAAFKIDAASLSAAAQQAETDFCKQKSVRDWTVFADVIELRTPPALPPAWGG' A
#
# COMPACT_ATOMS: atom_id res chain seq x y z
N MET A 1 8.72 -12.14 -11.32
CA MET A 1 8.98 -11.42 -10.05
C MET A 1 7.66 -11.39 -9.28
N PRO A 2 7.66 -11.45 -7.93
CA PRO A 2 6.43 -11.37 -7.17
C PRO A 2 5.81 -9.97 -7.25
N SER A 3 4.49 -9.92 -7.35
CA SER A 3 3.75 -8.66 -7.24
C SER A 3 3.36 -8.42 -5.79
N PHE A 4 3.47 -7.18 -5.36
CA PHE A 4 3.10 -6.72 -4.03
C PHE A 4 2.10 -5.59 -4.17
N ASN A 5 1.04 -5.66 -3.38
CA ASN A 5 0.06 -4.59 -3.27
C ASN A 5 0.41 -3.72 -2.07
N VAL A 6 0.91 -2.53 -2.32
CA VAL A 6 1.26 -1.53 -1.31
C VAL A 6 0.10 -0.57 -1.14
N ARG A 7 -0.36 -0.34 0.09
CA ARG A 7 -1.45 0.60 0.40
C ARG A 7 -0.98 1.61 1.42
N PHE A 8 -1.29 2.87 1.16
CA PHE A 8 -1.04 3.98 2.06
C PHE A 8 -2.33 4.28 2.81
N ILE A 9 -2.31 4.08 4.13
CA ILE A 9 -3.49 4.21 4.99
C ILE A 9 -3.28 5.40 5.92
N LYS A 10 -4.26 6.30 5.94
CA LYS A 10 -4.35 7.39 6.91
C LYS A 10 -5.34 7.02 8.00
N THR A 11 -4.97 7.24 9.25
CA THR A 11 -5.92 7.16 10.35
C THR A 11 -6.54 8.54 10.52
N VAL A 12 -7.85 8.64 10.32
CA VAL A 12 -8.62 9.86 10.51
C VAL A 12 -9.57 9.65 11.68
N CYS A 13 -9.73 10.66 12.53
CA CYS A 13 -10.77 10.65 13.55
C CYS A 13 -12.06 11.17 12.94
N ASP A 14 -13.13 10.40 13.04
CA ASP A 14 -14.48 10.87 12.73
C ASP A 14 -15.01 11.76 13.87
N ASP A 15 -16.12 12.46 13.60
CA ASP A 15 -16.78 13.39 14.54
C ASP A 15 -17.21 12.72 15.86
N THR A 16 -17.33 11.39 15.86
CA THR A 16 -17.66 10.58 17.06
C THR A 16 -16.43 10.23 17.91
N GLY A 17 -15.22 10.65 17.51
CA GLY A 17 -13.97 10.29 18.18
C GLY A 17 -13.47 8.88 17.86
N HIS A 18 -14.08 8.18 16.90
CA HIS A 18 -13.58 6.90 16.42
C HIS A 18 -12.51 7.09 15.35
N GLU A 19 -11.44 6.31 15.45
CA GLU A 19 -10.41 6.25 14.43
C GLU A 19 -10.87 5.37 13.26
N HIS A 20 -10.87 5.93 12.06
CA HIS A 20 -11.13 5.19 10.83
C HIS A 20 -9.91 5.20 9.90
N ARG A 21 -9.73 4.09 9.19
CA ARG A 21 -8.59 3.84 8.30
C ARG A 21 -8.98 4.17 6.87
N ALA A 22 -8.60 5.36 6.42
CA ALA A 22 -8.82 5.82 5.05
C ALA A 22 -7.69 5.33 4.12
N CYS A 23 -8.04 4.66 3.03
CA CYS A 23 -7.07 4.28 2.00
C CYS A 23 -6.78 5.48 1.09
N GLN A 24 -5.57 6.04 1.18
CA GLN A 24 -5.18 7.24 0.45
C GLN A 24 -4.68 6.94 -0.95
N ALA A 25 -3.97 5.81 -1.11
CA ALA A 25 -3.52 5.29 -2.39
C ALA A 25 -3.19 3.80 -2.28
N ALA A 26 -3.24 3.11 -3.42
CA ALA A 26 -2.81 1.72 -3.56
C ALA A 26 -2.00 1.54 -4.83
N PHE A 27 -0.85 0.88 -4.72
CA PHE A 27 0.06 0.59 -5.82
C PHE A 27 0.29 -0.91 -5.91
N LYS A 28 0.28 -1.42 -7.15
CA LYS A 28 0.71 -2.78 -7.45
C LYS A 28 2.12 -2.71 -8.00
N ILE A 29 3.09 -3.12 -7.20
CA ILE A 29 4.51 -3.07 -7.56
C ILE A 29 5.03 -4.50 -7.75
N ASP A 30 5.68 -4.74 -8.87
CA ASP A 30 6.38 -5.99 -9.11
C ASP A 30 7.84 -5.83 -8.65
N ALA A 31 8.25 -6.56 -7.61
CA ALA A 31 9.54 -6.38 -6.98
C ALA A 31 10.16 -7.70 -6.57
N ALA A 32 11.46 -7.73 -6.32
CA ALA A 32 12.11 -8.93 -5.80
C ALA A 32 11.84 -9.16 -4.29
N SER A 33 11.41 -8.13 -3.56
CA SER A 33 11.22 -8.17 -2.10
C SER A 33 10.26 -7.08 -1.62
N LEU A 34 9.69 -7.27 -0.43
CA LEU A 34 8.81 -6.29 0.23
C LEU A 34 9.47 -4.90 0.37
N SER A 35 10.75 -4.85 0.77
CA SER A 35 11.48 -3.59 0.91
C SER A 35 11.60 -2.83 -0.41
N ALA A 36 11.92 -3.53 -1.50
CA ALA A 36 11.98 -2.93 -2.83
C ALA A 36 10.60 -2.46 -3.31
N ALA A 37 9.55 -3.23 -3.01
CA ALA A 37 8.17 -2.82 -3.31
C ALA A 37 7.77 -1.54 -2.54
N ALA A 38 8.14 -1.45 -1.25
CA ALA A 38 7.89 -0.28 -0.42
C ALA A 38 8.59 0.96 -1.01
N GLN A 39 9.90 0.91 -1.23
CA GLN A 39 10.66 2.06 -1.75
C GLN A 39 10.15 2.56 -3.11
N GLN A 40 9.78 1.64 -4.00
CA GLN A 40 9.19 2.00 -5.28
C GLN A 40 7.82 2.66 -5.09
N ALA A 41 6.95 2.07 -4.27
CA ALA A 41 5.63 2.64 -3.98
C ALA A 41 5.72 4.01 -3.29
N GLU A 42 6.68 4.21 -2.39
CA GLU A 42 6.96 5.52 -1.76
C GLU A 42 7.33 6.56 -2.82
N THR A 43 8.24 6.20 -3.73
CA THR A 43 8.65 7.08 -4.83
C THR A 43 7.49 7.45 -5.74
N ASP A 44 6.66 6.48 -6.12
CA ASP A 44 5.47 6.69 -6.95
C ASP A 44 4.41 7.53 -6.23
N PHE A 45 4.18 7.28 -4.95
CA PHE A 45 3.26 8.08 -4.13
C PHE A 45 3.71 9.53 -4.04
N CYS A 46 4.97 9.76 -3.68
CA CYS A 46 5.56 11.09 -3.56
C CYS A 46 5.48 11.86 -4.89
N LYS A 47 5.78 11.20 -6.02
CA LYS A 47 5.62 11.81 -7.35
C LYS A 47 4.17 12.13 -7.68
N GLN A 48 3.24 11.20 -7.44
CA GLN A 48 1.82 11.38 -7.76
C GLN A 48 1.18 12.50 -6.94
N LYS A 49 1.51 12.61 -5.65
CA LYS A 49 0.99 13.65 -4.75
C LYS A 49 1.84 14.92 -4.74
N SER A 50 2.95 14.96 -5.51
CA SER A 50 3.92 16.06 -5.53
C SER A 50 4.41 16.45 -4.13
N VAL A 51 4.73 15.44 -3.31
CA VAL A 51 5.22 15.62 -1.94
C VAL A 51 6.59 14.97 -1.77
N ARG A 52 7.34 15.45 -0.78
CA ARG A 52 8.64 14.85 -0.44
C ARG A 52 8.47 13.58 0.38
N ASP A 53 7.49 13.59 1.27
CA ASP A 53 7.25 12.53 2.22
C ASP A 53 5.79 12.07 2.12
N TRP A 54 5.59 10.77 1.91
CA TRP A 54 4.26 10.16 1.85
C TRP A 54 3.53 10.23 3.21
N THR A 55 4.29 10.35 4.31
CA THR A 55 3.79 10.43 5.69
C THR A 55 2.88 11.64 5.94
N VAL A 56 2.99 12.67 5.08
CA VAL A 56 2.10 13.83 5.10
C VAL A 56 0.64 13.42 4.81
N PHE A 57 0.46 12.39 3.99
CA PHE A 57 -0.86 11.96 3.54
C PHE A 57 -1.34 10.68 4.19
N ALA A 58 -0.45 9.82 4.68
CA ALA A 58 -0.78 8.53 5.27
C ALA A 58 0.11 8.25 6.47
N ASP A 59 -0.39 7.52 7.45
CA ASP A 59 0.33 7.20 8.67
C ASP A 59 1.05 5.86 8.57
N VAL A 60 0.48 4.91 7.81
CA VAL A 60 1.01 3.56 7.68
C VAL A 60 1.02 3.05 6.24
N ILE A 61 2.03 2.23 5.93
CA ILE A 61 2.12 1.46 4.68
C ILE A 61 1.75 0.02 4.99
N GLU A 62 0.72 -0.49 4.33
CA GLU A 62 0.40 -1.92 4.31
C GLU A 62 0.94 -2.56 3.04
N LEU A 63 1.87 -3.51 3.18
CA LEU A 63 2.29 -4.36 2.09
C LEU A 63 1.56 -5.71 2.16
N ARG A 64 0.85 -6.07 1.09
CA ARG A 64 0.24 -7.38 0.92
C ARG A 64 0.81 -8.07 -0.29
N THR A 65 1.25 -9.30 -0.13
CA THR A 65 1.36 -10.22 -1.27
C THR A 65 -0.05 -10.63 -1.69
N PRO A 66 -0.39 -10.61 -2.99
CA PRO A 66 -1.62 -11.22 -3.45
C PRO A 66 -1.55 -12.70 -3.04
N PRO A 67 -2.69 -13.29 -2.61
CA PRO A 67 -2.72 -14.72 -2.35
C PRO A 67 -2.24 -15.42 -3.62
N ALA A 68 -1.20 -16.25 -3.50
CA ALA A 68 -0.89 -17.21 -4.53
C ALA A 68 -2.18 -18.02 -4.72
N LEU A 69 -2.83 -17.86 -5.87
CA LEU A 69 -4.03 -18.65 -6.18
C LEU A 69 -3.66 -20.11 -5.89
N PRO A 70 -4.42 -20.83 -5.06
CA PRO A 70 -4.20 -22.27 -4.94
C PRO A 70 -4.32 -22.86 -6.36
N PRO A 71 -3.50 -23.88 -6.71
CA PRO A 71 -3.64 -24.53 -8.01
C PRO A 71 -5.10 -24.94 -8.16
N ALA A 72 -5.75 -24.47 -9.22
CA ALA A 72 -7.14 -24.81 -9.51
C ALA A 72 -7.24 -26.34 -9.45
N TRP A 73 -8.07 -26.83 -8.55
CA TRP A 73 -8.27 -28.26 -8.35
C TRP A 73 -8.71 -28.85 -9.70
N GLY A 74 -7.84 -29.64 -10.31
CA GLY A 74 -8.19 -30.46 -11.46
C GLY A 74 -9.13 -31.56 -10.99
N GLY A 75 -10.30 -31.66 -11.61
CA GLY A 75 -11.26 -32.74 -11.47
C GLY A 75 -11.92 -32.98 -12.81
#